data_AF-A0A5Q6RQQ0-F1
#
_entry.id   AF-A0A5Q6RQQ0-F1
#
_cell.length_a   1.000
_cell.length_b   1.000
_cell.length_c   1.000
_cell.angle_alpha   90.00
_cell.angle_beta   90.00
_cell.angle_gamma   90.00
#
_symmetry.space_group_name_H-M   'P 1'
#
loop_
_entity.id
_entity.type
_entity.pdbx_description
1 polymer ?
#
loop_
_entity_poly.entity_id
_entity_poly.type
_entity_poly.pdbx_seq_one_letter_code
_entity_poly.pdbx_strand_id
1 'polypeptide(L)'
;MTLLDQLAAQVRAMEGPTQVRDHLPALPALAQVVPGGLLRGAAYEVNGSLALALAVAAGPSSKGAWCAVVGVPEIGAEAAEAFGVALDRTILVPAPGEHWPHVVSTLADVTDVIVVRPPASVRDVEAQRIVARLRQHATTLLALTPDAGAWPRPAGRLEVTESSWTGLGAGHGHLGRRQITVTATGRWGRPHRTRLWLDAGVEPAAPSDTLAPVASSDTLAPVASSDTLAPAFPAETVPALDLVRVAS
;
A
#
# COMPACT_ATOMS: atom_id res chain seq x y z
N MET A 1 -2.17 -27.35 40.63
CA MET A 1 -1.95 -26.49 39.43
C MET A 1 -2.38 -25.10 39.80
N THR A 2 -1.43 -24.18 39.89
CA THR A 2 -1.72 -22.82 40.37
C THR A 2 -2.37 -22.00 39.26
N LEU A 3 -3.18 -20.99 39.61
CA LEU A 3 -3.83 -20.07 38.66
C LEU A 3 -2.81 -19.43 37.69
N LEU A 4 -1.56 -19.25 38.13
CA LEU A 4 -0.44 -18.77 37.32
C LEU A 4 -0.01 -19.77 36.24
N ASP A 5 0.01 -21.08 36.54
CA ASP A 5 0.29 -22.11 35.53
C ASP A 5 -0.82 -22.16 34.48
N GLN A 6 -2.06 -21.94 34.91
CA GLN A 6 -3.22 -21.95 34.05
C GLN A 6 -3.26 -20.71 33.14
N LEU A 7 -2.93 -19.53 33.67
CA LEU A 7 -2.82 -18.30 32.89
C LEU A 7 -1.63 -18.34 31.93
N ALA A 8 -0.48 -18.88 32.36
CA ALA A 8 0.69 -19.07 31.51
C ALA A 8 0.46 -20.12 30.41
N ALA A 9 -0.30 -21.18 30.70
CA ALA A 9 -0.74 -22.16 29.70
C ALA A 9 -1.77 -21.55 28.74
N GLN A 10 -2.65 -20.67 29.22
CA GLN A 10 -3.63 -19.97 28.42
C GLN A 10 -2.97 -18.93 27.49
N VAL A 11 -1.96 -18.21 27.98
CA VAL A 11 -1.11 -17.33 27.16
C VAL A 11 -0.32 -18.13 26.13
N ARG A 12 0.32 -19.26 26.49
CA ARG A 12 1.01 -20.14 25.54
C ARG A 12 0.09 -20.85 24.54
N ALA A 13 -1.17 -21.08 24.89
CA ALA A 13 -2.18 -21.61 23.99
C ALA A 13 -2.74 -20.54 23.03
N MET A 14 -2.76 -19.28 23.48
CA MET A 14 -3.06 -18.10 22.65
C MET A 14 -1.88 -17.73 21.73
N GLU A 15 -0.66 -17.91 22.24
CA GLU A 15 0.62 -17.98 21.51
C GLU A 15 0.86 -19.40 20.96
N GLY A 16 -0.23 -20.13 20.63
CA GLY A 16 -0.16 -21.50 20.14
C GLY A 16 0.90 -21.62 19.06
N PRO A 17 1.61 -22.78 18.95
CA PRO A 17 2.80 -22.91 18.12
C PRO A 17 2.42 -22.48 16.71
N THR A 18 2.80 -21.25 16.38
CA THR A 18 2.55 -20.71 15.06
C THR A 18 3.50 -21.52 14.22
N GLN A 19 2.99 -22.58 13.61
CA GLN A 19 3.63 -23.18 12.48
C GLN A 19 3.70 -22.05 11.46
N VAL A 20 4.81 -21.33 11.49
CA VAL A 20 5.05 -20.14 10.70
C VAL A 20 4.85 -20.60 9.28
N ARG A 21 3.68 -20.27 8.72
CA ARG A 21 3.55 -20.27 7.28
C ARG A 21 4.58 -19.24 6.84
N ASP A 22 5.58 -19.68 6.08
CA ASP A 22 6.63 -18.81 5.52
C ASP A 22 6.04 -17.64 4.69
N HIS A 23 4.74 -17.71 4.40
CA HIS A 23 4.01 -16.73 3.63
C HIS A 23 2.80 -16.13 4.37
N LEU A 24 2.64 -14.82 4.23
CA LEU A 24 1.40 -14.10 4.47
C LEU A 24 0.40 -14.38 3.33
N PRO A 25 -0.89 -14.57 3.66
CA PRO A 25 -1.91 -14.88 2.66
C PRO A 25 -2.17 -13.68 1.75
N ALA A 26 -2.30 -13.93 0.45
CA ALA A 26 -2.81 -12.93 -0.50
C ALA A 26 -4.33 -13.04 -0.65
N LEU A 27 -4.99 -11.97 -1.10
CA LEU A 27 -6.37 -12.05 -1.55
C LEU A 27 -6.50 -13.05 -2.72
N PRO A 28 -7.62 -13.78 -2.86
CA PRO A 28 -7.81 -14.73 -3.96
C PRO A 28 -7.58 -14.11 -5.35
N ALA A 29 -8.01 -12.85 -5.55
CA ALA A 29 -7.79 -12.12 -6.79
C ALA A 29 -6.30 -11.87 -7.10
N LEU A 30 -5.45 -11.80 -6.07
CA LEU A 30 -4.01 -11.59 -6.18
C LEU A 30 -3.21 -12.90 -6.22
N ALA A 31 -3.87 -14.08 -6.16
CA ALA A 31 -3.17 -15.36 -6.13
C ALA A 31 -2.29 -15.59 -7.38
N GLN A 32 -2.68 -15.05 -8.53
CA GLN A 32 -1.85 -15.09 -9.73
C GLN A 32 -0.76 -14.02 -9.73
N VAL A 33 -0.92 -12.89 -9.02
CA VAL A 33 0.10 -11.85 -8.92
C VAL A 33 1.22 -12.29 -7.98
N VAL A 34 0.87 -12.84 -6.82
CA VAL A 34 1.79 -13.30 -5.78
C VAL A 34 1.51 -14.78 -5.47
N PRO A 35 1.95 -15.72 -6.33
CA PRO A 35 1.72 -17.14 -6.11
C PRO A 35 2.25 -17.61 -4.75
N GLY A 36 1.38 -18.25 -3.96
CA GLY A 36 1.70 -18.73 -2.61
C GLY A 36 1.69 -17.65 -1.52
N GLY A 37 1.44 -16.38 -1.85
CA GLY A 37 1.44 -15.28 -0.91
C GLY A 37 2.81 -14.63 -0.70
N LEU A 38 2.85 -13.63 0.20
CA LEU A 38 4.04 -12.81 0.43
C LEU A 38 4.97 -13.49 1.42
N LEU A 39 6.25 -13.61 1.10
CA LEU A 39 7.25 -14.13 2.03
C LEU A 39 7.35 -13.25 3.28
N ARG A 40 7.33 -13.88 4.45
CA ARG A 40 7.66 -13.24 5.71
C ARG A 40 9.15 -12.90 5.75
N GLY A 41 9.50 -11.79 6.40
CA GLY A 41 10.89 -11.34 6.50
C GLY A 41 11.49 -10.88 5.16
N ALA A 42 10.65 -10.44 4.22
CA ALA A 42 11.05 -10.04 2.88
C ALA A 42 10.51 -8.66 2.52
N ALA A 43 11.18 -8.00 1.57
CA ALA A 43 10.73 -6.75 0.99
C ALA A 43 10.31 -6.96 -0.47
N TYR A 44 9.13 -6.49 -0.82
CA TYR A 44 8.60 -6.43 -2.17
C TYR A 44 8.55 -4.98 -2.61
N GLU A 45 8.84 -4.73 -3.88
CA GLU A 45 8.71 -3.41 -4.46
C GLU A 45 7.38 -3.32 -5.21
N VAL A 46 6.61 -2.27 -4.94
CA VAL A 46 5.38 -1.96 -5.65
C VAL A 46 5.58 -0.65 -6.39
N ASN A 47 5.66 -0.73 -7.72
CA ASN A 47 5.93 0.43 -8.55
C ASN A 47 4.61 1.20 -8.85
N GLY A 48 4.59 2.49 -8.52
CA GLY A 48 3.63 3.46 -9.05
C GLY A 48 2.16 3.29 -8.68
N SER A 49 1.81 2.40 -7.73
CA SER A 49 0.40 2.16 -7.38
C SER A 49 0.20 1.88 -5.89
N LEU A 50 -0.25 2.90 -5.16
CA LEU A 50 -0.68 2.77 -3.76
C LEU A 50 -1.87 1.81 -3.64
N ALA A 51 -2.83 1.89 -4.57
CA ALA A 51 -4.00 1.01 -4.59
C ALA A 51 -3.59 -0.47 -4.71
N LEU A 52 -2.58 -0.80 -5.52
CA LEU A 52 -2.04 -2.16 -5.60
C LEU A 52 -1.32 -2.56 -4.29
N ALA A 53 -0.57 -1.64 -3.67
CA ALA A 53 0.07 -1.91 -2.38
C ALA A 53 -0.96 -2.21 -1.28
N LEU A 54 -2.05 -1.43 -1.21
CA LEU A 54 -3.14 -1.62 -0.25
C LEU A 54 -3.90 -2.93 -0.49
N ALA A 55 -4.21 -3.23 -1.75
CA ALA A 55 -4.77 -4.51 -2.15
C ALA A 55 -3.92 -5.71 -1.71
N VAL A 56 -2.60 -5.61 -1.87
CA VAL A 56 -1.66 -6.65 -1.46
C VAL A 56 -1.61 -6.76 0.07
N ALA A 57 -1.61 -5.63 0.79
CA ALA A 57 -1.65 -5.59 2.25
C ALA A 57 -2.99 -6.09 2.84
N ALA A 58 -4.10 -5.95 2.10
CA ALA A 58 -5.43 -6.40 2.52
C ALA A 58 -5.52 -7.93 2.70
N GLY A 59 -4.70 -8.70 1.96
CA GLY A 59 -4.61 -10.16 2.11
C GLY A 59 -4.30 -10.59 3.55
N PRO A 60 -3.15 -10.23 4.13
CA PRO A 60 -2.87 -10.50 5.53
C PRO A 60 -3.76 -9.72 6.50
N SER A 61 -4.07 -8.45 6.19
CA SER A 61 -4.90 -7.60 7.06
C SER A 61 -6.28 -8.20 7.36
N SER A 62 -6.99 -8.67 6.32
CA SER A 62 -8.28 -9.35 6.44
C SER A 62 -8.23 -10.69 7.20
N LYS A 63 -7.02 -11.23 7.43
CA LYS A 63 -6.77 -12.41 8.27
C LYS A 63 -6.31 -12.05 9.68
N GLY A 64 -6.41 -10.78 10.05
CA GLY A 64 -6.15 -10.27 11.39
C GLY A 64 -4.71 -9.84 11.63
N ALA A 65 -3.88 -9.76 10.60
CA ALA A 65 -2.49 -9.32 10.70
C ALA A 65 -2.40 -7.81 10.95
N TRP A 66 -1.44 -7.38 11.77
CA TRP A 66 -1.21 -5.96 12.01
C TRP A 66 -0.49 -5.33 10.82
N CYS A 67 -1.00 -4.18 10.37
CA CYS A 67 -0.50 -3.44 9.23
C CYS A 67 0.08 -2.09 9.68
N ALA A 68 1.11 -1.62 8.99
CA ALA A 68 1.60 -0.26 9.13
C ALA A 68 1.71 0.42 7.77
N VAL A 69 1.37 1.70 7.69
CA VAL A 69 1.58 2.55 6.50
C VAL A 69 2.45 3.73 6.90
N VAL A 70 3.58 3.89 6.20
CA VAL A 70 4.65 4.81 6.58
C VAL A 70 5.01 5.70 5.38
N GLY A 71 4.93 7.02 5.55
CA GLY A 71 5.33 7.98 4.52
C GLY A 71 4.35 8.16 3.36
N VAL A 72 3.08 7.79 3.55
CA VAL A 72 2.02 7.95 2.54
C VAL A 72 0.97 8.92 3.07
N PRO A 73 1.20 10.25 3.01
CA PRO A 73 0.30 11.23 3.61
C PRO A 73 -1.07 11.32 2.94
N GLU A 74 -1.20 10.92 1.67
CA GLU A 74 -2.45 10.96 0.92
C GLU A 74 -3.41 9.80 1.20
N ILE A 75 -3.00 8.83 2.04
CA ILE A 75 -3.84 7.68 2.32
C ILE A 75 -5.07 8.09 3.15
N GLY A 76 -6.25 7.95 2.56
CA GLY A 76 -7.52 8.06 3.27
C GLY A 76 -7.86 6.73 3.97
N ALA A 77 -8.36 6.80 5.21
CA ALA A 77 -8.80 5.61 5.96
C ALA A 77 -9.90 4.86 5.21
N GLU A 78 -10.91 5.57 4.69
CA GLU A 78 -12.00 5.00 3.90
C GLU A 78 -11.49 4.29 2.63
N ALA A 79 -10.49 4.87 1.95
CA ALA A 79 -9.90 4.26 0.77
C ALA A 79 -9.14 2.97 1.11
N ALA A 80 -8.41 2.95 2.23
CA ALA A 80 -7.73 1.74 2.69
C ALA A 80 -8.71 0.63 3.07
N GLU A 81 -9.80 0.98 3.77
CA GLU A 81 -10.87 0.05 4.12
C GLU A 81 -11.55 -0.54 2.88
N ALA A 82 -11.81 0.29 1.86
CA ALA A 82 -12.36 -0.18 0.59
C ALA A 82 -11.50 -1.29 -0.05
N PHE A 83 -10.17 -1.15 -0.03
CA PHE A 83 -9.28 -2.21 -0.51
C PHE A 83 -9.21 -3.46 0.40
N GLY A 84 -9.88 -3.46 1.55
CA GLY A 84 -9.95 -4.57 2.49
C GLY A 84 -8.91 -4.53 3.60
N VAL A 85 -8.32 -3.36 3.87
CA VAL A 85 -7.41 -3.16 5.01
C VAL A 85 -8.23 -2.96 6.28
N ALA A 86 -7.95 -3.77 7.31
CA ALA A 86 -8.58 -3.69 8.62
C ALA A 86 -8.04 -2.49 9.41
N LEU A 87 -8.83 -1.41 9.48
CA LEU A 87 -8.41 -0.16 10.10
C LEU A 87 -8.18 -0.26 11.62
N ASP A 88 -8.89 -1.16 12.31
CA ASP A 88 -8.71 -1.46 13.73
C ASP A 88 -7.32 -2.03 14.07
N ARG A 89 -6.59 -2.52 13.06
CA ARG A 89 -5.24 -3.11 13.16
C ARG A 89 -4.25 -2.46 12.22
N THR A 90 -4.44 -1.17 11.94
CA THR A 90 -3.56 -0.41 11.05
C THR A 90 -2.95 0.79 11.78
N ILE A 91 -1.62 0.86 11.76
CA ILE A 91 -0.85 2.00 12.26
C ILE A 91 -0.52 2.92 11.08
N LEU A 92 -0.83 4.21 11.20
CA LEU A 92 -0.51 5.21 10.18
C LEU A 92 0.58 6.15 10.69
N VAL A 93 1.66 6.29 9.91
CA VAL A 93 2.73 7.26 10.13
C VAL A 93 2.87 8.11 8.86
N PRO A 94 2.16 9.25 8.76
CA PRO A 94 2.07 10.01 7.50
C PRO A 94 3.39 10.61 7.02
N ALA A 95 4.19 11.16 7.94
CA ALA A 95 5.39 11.94 7.61
C ALA A 95 6.59 11.55 8.50
N PRO A 96 7.23 10.39 8.24
CA PRO A 96 8.40 9.94 8.99
C PRO A 96 9.68 10.70 8.63
N GLY A 97 9.70 11.44 7.51
CA GLY A 97 10.86 12.17 7.02
C GLY A 97 12.08 11.27 6.82
N GLU A 98 13.25 11.76 7.23
CA GLU A 98 14.52 11.01 7.19
C GLU A 98 14.57 9.83 8.20
N HIS A 99 13.70 9.82 9.21
CA HIS A 99 13.67 8.78 10.23
C HIS A 99 12.88 7.53 9.82
N TRP A 100 12.37 7.48 8.58
CA TRP A 100 11.62 6.33 8.07
C TRP A 100 12.30 4.96 8.28
N PRO A 101 13.64 4.77 8.18
CA PRO A 101 14.24 3.46 8.41
C PRO A 101 14.11 3.01 9.87
N HIS A 102 14.21 3.97 10.81
CA HIS A 102 14.04 3.72 12.23
C HIS A 102 12.57 3.38 12.53
N VAL A 103 11.64 4.18 12.01
CA VAL A 103 10.19 3.94 12.14
C VAL A 103 9.81 2.55 11.61
N VAL A 104 10.28 2.17 10.42
CA VAL A 104 10.04 0.83 9.85
C VAL A 104 10.63 -0.26 10.75
N SER A 105 11.83 -0.04 11.29
CA SER A 105 12.48 -1.01 12.17
C SER A 105 11.72 -1.22 13.48
N THR A 106 11.17 -0.16 14.07
CA THR A 106 10.34 -0.22 15.28
C THR A 106 8.98 -0.86 14.99
N LEU A 107 8.35 -0.53 13.86
CA LEU A 107 7.07 -1.11 13.48
C LEU A 107 7.20 -2.60 13.11
N ALA A 108 8.36 -3.03 12.61
CA ALA A 108 8.60 -4.45 12.34
C ALA A 108 8.50 -5.30 13.61
N ASP A 109 8.76 -4.75 14.79
CA ASP A 109 8.66 -5.47 16.05
C ASP A 109 7.21 -5.79 16.45
N VAL A 110 6.22 -5.10 15.88
CA VAL A 110 4.81 -5.16 16.29
C VAL A 110 3.83 -5.38 15.14
N THR A 111 4.29 -5.47 13.89
CA THR A 111 3.45 -5.62 12.70
C THR A 111 3.89 -6.77 11.80
N ASP A 112 2.93 -7.33 11.07
CA ASP A 112 3.16 -8.39 10.10
C ASP A 112 3.50 -7.84 8.71
N VAL A 113 2.89 -6.72 8.32
CA VAL A 113 3.09 -6.08 7.02
C VAL A 113 3.24 -4.57 7.14
N ILE A 114 4.21 -4.02 6.44
CA ILE A 114 4.49 -2.58 6.41
C ILE A 114 4.46 -2.11 4.96
N VAL A 115 3.58 -1.17 4.64
CA VAL A 115 3.64 -0.37 3.42
C VAL A 115 4.48 0.87 3.72
N VAL A 116 5.55 1.09 2.97
CA VAL A 116 6.40 2.27 3.14
C VAL A 116 6.60 2.98 1.81
N ARG A 117 6.54 4.30 1.81
CA ARG A 117 7.09 5.12 0.72
C ARG A 117 8.39 5.78 1.20
N PRO A 118 9.56 5.27 0.79
CA PRO A 118 10.82 5.97 1.03
C PRO A 118 10.82 7.33 0.32
N PRO A 119 11.41 8.39 0.92
CA PRO A 119 11.47 9.71 0.30
C PRO A 119 12.40 9.79 -0.91
N ALA A 120 13.29 8.81 -1.07
CA ALA A 120 14.24 8.70 -2.18
C ALA A 120 14.61 7.22 -2.41
N SER A 121 15.32 6.94 -3.50
CA SER A 121 15.87 5.60 -3.76
C SER A 121 16.73 5.10 -2.60
N VAL A 122 16.49 3.85 -2.21
CA VAL A 122 17.11 3.24 -1.03
C VAL A 122 18.45 2.63 -1.40
N ARG A 123 19.49 2.90 -0.62
CA ARG A 123 20.83 2.34 -0.85
C ARG A 123 20.86 0.86 -0.47
N ASP A 124 21.66 0.04 -1.18
CA ASP A 124 21.84 -1.40 -0.91
C ASP A 124 22.09 -1.71 0.57
N VAL A 125 22.98 -0.95 1.23
CA VAL A 125 23.34 -1.17 2.64
C VAL A 125 22.17 -0.91 3.59
N GLU A 126 21.36 0.10 3.30
CA GLU A 126 20.21 0.47 4.12
C GLU A 126 19.07 -0.54 3.95
N ALA A 127 18.75 -0.91 2.72
CA ALA A 127 17.79 -1.97 2.43
C ALA A 127 18.20 -3.31 3.06
N GLN A 128 19.49 -3.68 3.03
CA GLN A 128 19.99 -4.90 3.68
C GLN A 128 19.79 -4.87 5.20
N ARG A 129 20.03 -3.72 5.86
CA ARG A 129 19.77 -3.55 7.29
C ARG A 129 18.29 -3.70 7.61
N ILE A 130 17.42 -3.06 6.82
CA ILE A 130 15.96 -3.18 6.97
C ILE A 130 15.53 -4.62 6.78
N VAL A 131 15.94 -5.28 5.69
CA VAL A 131 15.59 -6.69 5.43
C VAL A 131 16.11 -7.62 6.53
N ALA A 132 17.29 -7.37 7.09
CA ALA A 132 17.78 -8.13 8.24
C ALA A 132 16.85 -7.97 9.46
N ARG A 133 16.33 -6.76 9.71
CA ARG A 133 15.35 -6.50 10.77
C ARG A 133 14.01 -7.17 10.50
N LEU A 134 13.50 -7.08 9.27
CA LEU A 134 12.27 -7.76 8.85
C LEU A 134 12.33 -9.26 9.10
N ARG A 135 13.48 -9.90 8.84
CA ARG A 135 13.68 -11.33 9.10
C ARG A 135 13.66 -11.69 10.59
N GLN A 136 14.12 -10.80 11.47
CA GLN A 136 14.11 -11.05 12.91
C GLN A 136 12.67 -11.18 13.45
N HIS A 137 11.72 -10.46 12.86
CA HIS A 137 10.33 -10.39 13.31
C HIS A 137 9.32 -10.99 12.31
N ALA A 138 9.80 -11.63 11.25
CA ALA A 138 8.98 -12.22 10.21
C ALA A 138 7.96 -11.24 9.56
N THR A 139 8.31 -9.95 9.51
CA THR A 139 7.52 -8.87 8.90
C THR A 139 7.79 -8.78 7.39
N THR A 140 6.76 -8.50 6.60
CA THR A 140 6.88 -8.24 5.17
C THR A 140 6.81 -6.74 4.90
N LEU A 141 7.68 -6.24 4.03
CA LEU A 141 7.66 -4.84 3.59
C LEU A 141 7.16 -4.73 2.15
N LEU A 142 6.27 -3.77 1.90
CA LEU A 142 5.84 -3.32 0.59
C LEU A 142 6.41 -1.91 0.37
N ALA A 143 7.52 -1.82 -0.35
CA ALA A 143 8.15 -0.55 -0.71
C ALA A 143 7.42 0.05 -1.91
N LEU A 144 6.63 1.09 -1.65
CA LEU A 144 5.98 1.89 -2.67
C LEU A 144 7.00 2.85 -3.27
N THR A 145 7.39 2.60 -4.51
CA THR A 145 8.40 3.39 -5.23
C THR A 145 7.77 4.07 -6.45
N PRO A 146 8.25 5.27 -6.81
CA PRO A 146 7.78 5.97 -8.02
C PRO A 146 8.32 5.31 -9.30
N ASP A 147 9.53 4.75 -9.22
CA ASP A 147 10.23 4.13 -10.34
C ASP A 147 10.70 2.73 -9.96
N ALA A 148 10.78 1.87 -10.97
CA ALA A 148 11.30 0.53 -10.79
C ALA A 148 12.81 0.55 -10.47
N GLY A 149 13.20 -0.12 -9.39
CA GLY A 149 14.60 -0.30 -9.00
C GLY A 149 15.04 0.63 -7.86
N ALA A 150 14.13 1.44 -7.34
CA ALA A 150 14.38 2.29 -6.18
C ALA A 150 14.51 1.48 -4.87
N TRP A 151 14.04 0.22 -4.85
CA TRP A 151 14.36 -0.73 -3.79
C TRP A 151 15.36 -1.78 -4.30
N PRO A 152 16.52 -1.95 -3.66
CA PRO A 152 17.51 -2.91 -4.12
C PRO A 152 17.18 -4.33 -3.68
N ARG A 153 17.32 -5.28 -4.62
CA ARG A 153 17.17 -6.73 -4.41
C ARG A 153 15.84 -7.13 -3.72
N PRO A 154 14.68 -6.66 -4.20
CA PRO A 154 13.40 -7.08 -3.64
C PRO A 154 13.17 -8.58 -3.88
N ALA A 155 12.38 -9.22 -3.02
CA ALA A 155 11.94 -10.60 -3.21
C ALA A 155 11.03 -10.76 -4.44
N GLY A 156 10.31 -9.70 -4.79
CA GLY A 156 9.60 -9.53 -6.04
C GLY A 156 9.21 -8.08 -6.28
N ARG A 157 8.96 -7.76 -7.55
CA ARG A 157 8.47 -6.46 -8.01
C ARG A 157 7.08 -6.64 -8.59
N LEU A 158 6.16 -5.78 -8.16
CA LEU A 158 4.79 -5.68 -8.65
C LEU A 158 4.61 -4.33 -9.31
N GLU A 159 4.13 -4.32 -10.54
CA GLU A 159 4.03 -3.09 -11.33
C GLU A 159 2.72 -3.07 -12.12
N VAL A 160 2.01 -1.94 -12.07
CA VAL A 160 0.87 -1.71 -12.96
C VAL A 160 1.42 -1.25 -14.31
N THR A 161 1.38 -2.13 -15.32
CA THR A 161 1.91 -1.83 -16.66
C THR A 161 0.87 -1.26 -17.61
N GLU A 162 -0.42 -1.52 -17.35
CA GLU A 162 -1.53 -1.00 -18.15
C GLU A 162 -2.68 -0.63 -17.20
N SER A 163 -3.43 0.42 -17.52
CA SER A 163 -4.60 0.87 -16.77
C SER A 163 -5.63 1.42 -17.74
N SER A 164 -6.88 0.99 -17.60
CA SER A 164 -8.02 1.52 -18.33
C SER A 164 -9.20 1.73 -17.39
N TRP A 165 -10.02 2.74 -17.70
CA TRP A 165 -11.25 3.00 -16.99
C TRP A 165 -12.46 2.75 -17.89
N THR A 166 -13.53 2.24 -17.30
CA THR A 166 -14.83 2.06 -17.95
C THR A 166 -15.87 2.96 -17.26
N GLY A 167 -17.02 3.19 -17.93
CA GLY A 167 -18.15 3.95 -17.37
C GLY A 167 -18.35 5.35 -17.95
N LEU A 168 -17.37 5.85 -18.71
CA LEU A 168 -17.58 6.97 -19.63
C LEU A 168 -18.14 6.39 -20.93
N GLY A 169 -19.40 6.70 -21.25
CA GLY A 169 -20.03 6.32 -22.52
C GLY A 169 -19.45 7.13 -23.68
N ALA A 170 -20.29 7.79 -24.48
CA ALA A 170 -19.83 8.72 -25.52
C ALA A 170 -19.42 10.09 -24.92
N GLY A 171 -18.46 10.11 -23.99
CA GLY A 171 -17.97 11.34 -23.33
C GLY A 171 -18.82 11.87 -22.17
N HIS A 172 -19.81 11.09 -21.71
CA HIS A 172 -20.65 11.38 -20.55
C HIS A 172 -20.87 10.08 -19.75
N GLY A 173 -20.91 10.19 -18.43
CA GLY A 173 -20.96 9.05 -17.50
C GLY A 173 -20.10 9.30 -16.26
N HIS A 174 -20.01 8.32 -15.37
CA HIS A 174 -19.08 8.32 -14.24
C HIS A 174 -18.05 7.22 -14.44
N LEU A 175 -16.82 7.42 -13.98
CA LEU A 175 -15.83 6.33 -13.94
C LEU A 175 -16.40 5.22 -13.05
N GLY A 176 -16.74 4.09 -13.67
CA GLY A 176 -17.45 3.00 -13.02
C GLY A 176 -16.48 1.97 -12.46
N ARG A 177 -15.51 1.52 -13.28
CA ARG A 177 -14.52 0.52 -12.87
C ARG A 177 -13.16 0.79 -13.49
N ARG A 178 -12.11 0.41 -12.78
CA ARG A 178 -10.72 0.48 -13.27
C ARG A 178 -10.20 -0.92 -13.52
N GLN A 179 -9.78 -1.22 -14.74
CA GLN A 179 -9.04 -2.43 -15.05
C GLN A 179 -7.55 -2.11 -15.11
N ILE A 180 -6.73 -2.98 -14.52
CA ILE A 180 -5.28 -2.86 -14.56
C ILE A 180 -4.65 -4.18 -15.01
N THR A 181 -3.48 -4.09 -15.64
CA THR A 181 -2.60 -5.23 -15.85
C THR A 181 -1.41 -5.10 -14.91
N VAL A 182 -1.26 -6.06 -13.99
CA VAL A 182 -0.11 -6.14 -13.08
C VAL A 182 0.92 -7.09 -13.68
N THR A 183 2.14 -6.60 -13.87
CA THR A 183 3.31 -7.43 -14.13
C THR A 183 3.98 -7.74 -12.79
N ALA A 184 4.18 -9.04 -12.52
CA ALA A 184 4.92 -9.50 -11.35
C ALA A 184 6.20 -10.21 -11.78
N THR A 185 7.30 -9.88 -11.10
CA THR A 185 8.61 -10.50 -11.30
C THR A 185 9.22 -10.84 -9.94
N GLY A 186 9.99 -11.91 -9.84
CA GLY A 186 10.57 -12.31 -8.56
C GLY A 186 10.94 -13.78 -8.54
N ARG A 187 10.93 -14.37 -7.35
CA ARG A 187 11.29 -15.78 -7.14
C ARG A 187 10.29 -16.79 -7.70
N TRP A 188 9.19 -16.33 -8.30
CA TRP A 188 8.17 -17.15 -8.95
C TRP A 188 8.56 -17.65 -10.35
N GLY A 189 9.75 -17.31 -10.83
CA GLY A 189 10.27 -17.74 -12.13
C GLY A 189 10.10 -16.67 -13.20
N ARG A 190 9.46 -17.02 -14.33
CA ARG A 190 9.28 -16.10 -15.45
C ARG A 190 8.32 -14.97 -15.05
N PRO A 191 8.59 -13.71 -15.47
CA PRO A 191 7.62 -12.63 -15.37
C PRO A 191 6.23 -13.05 -15.87
N HIS A 192 5.20 -12.77 -15.09
CA HIS A 192 3.81 -13.05 -15.44
C HIS A 192 2.95 -11.80 -15.32
N ARG A 193 1.87 -11.76 -16.11
CA ARG A 193 0.93 -10.65 -16.17
C ARG A 193 -0.46 -11.11 -15.80
N THR A 194 -1.12 -10.35 -14.94
CA THR A 194 -2.47 -10.64 -14.46
C THR A 194 -3.33 -9.40 -14.61
N ARG A 195 -4.52 -9.56 -15.20
CA ARG A 195 -5.51 -8.48 -15.29
C ARG A 195 -6.44 -8.52 -14.09
N LEU A 196 -6.67 -7.36 -13.49
CA LEU A 196 -7.48 -7.18 -12.29
C LEU A 196 -8.39 -5.97 -12.44
N TRP A 197 -9.55 -6.01 -11.81
CA TRP A 197 -10.31 -4.82 -11.47
C TRP A 197 -9.76 -4.23 -10.17
N LEU A 198 -9.49 -2.91 -10.15
CA LEU A 198 -8.86 -2.17 -9.04
C LEU A 198 -9.46 -0.75 -8.88
N ASP A 199 -10.68 -0.65 -8.39
CA ASP A 199 -11.44 0.61 -8.21
C ASP A 199 -11.64 0.98 -6.74
N ALA A 200 -12.18 0.05 -5.93
CA ALA A 200 -12.41 0.17 -4.49
C ALA A 200 -12.34 -1.21 -3.82
N GLY A 201 -11.53 -2.10 -4.39
CA GLY A 201 -11.45 -3.51 -4.10
C GLY A 201 -10.59 -4.20 -5.16
N VAL A 202 -10.40 -5.53 -5.05
CA VAL A 202 -9.65 -6.28 -6.06
C VAL A 202 -10.42 -7.51 -6.48
N GLU A 203 -10.68 -7.62 -7.78
CA GLU A 203 -11.33 -8.78 -8.39
C GLU A 203 -10.56 -9.25 -9.63
N PRO A 204 -10.57 -10.55 -9.95
CA PRO A 204 -10.02 -11.03 -11.22
C PRO A 204 -10.80 -10.42 -12.40
N ALA A 205 -10.09 -9.91 -13.42
CA ALA A 205 -10.74 -9.50 -14.66
C ALA A 205 -10.81 -10.69 -15.64
N ALA A 206 -11.98 -10.93 -16.22
CA ALA A 206 -12.11 -11.95 -17.26
C ALA A 206 -11.38 -11.49 -18.55
N PRO A 207 -10.81 -12.40 -19.36
CA PRO A 207 -10.13 -12.04 -20.61
C PRO A 207 -11.04 -11.29 -21.61
N SER A 208 -12.36 -11.47 -21.52
CA SER A 208 -13.38 -10.84 -22.39
C SER A 208 -13.89 -9.48 -21.92
N ASP A 209 -13.48 -8.99 -20.76
CA ASP A 209 -13.94 -7.71 -20.18
C ASP A 209 -13.34 -6.47 -20.88
N THR A 210 -12.76 -6.64 -22.08
CA THR A 210 -12.23 -5.53 -22.88
C THR A 210 -13.38 -4.75 -23.51
N LEU A 211 -14.06 -3.93 -22.72
CA LEU A 211 -14.79 -2.78 -23.24
C LEU A 211 -13.77 -1.73 -23.65
N ALA A 212 -13.98 -1.10 -24.81
CA ALA A 212 -12.98 -0.29 -25.50
C ALA A 212 -12.29 0.71 -24.54
N PRO A 213 -10.94 0.70 -24.48
CA PRO A 213 -10.22 1.64 -23.63
C PRO A 213 -10.50 3.07 -24.11
N VAL A 214 -10.93 3.94 -23.20
CA VAL A 214 -10.81 5.39 -23.43
C VAL A 214 -9.32 5.71 -23.34
N ALA A 215 -8.71 6.06 -24.47
CA ALA A 215 -7.34 6.54 -24.50
C ALA A 215 -7.26 7.87 -23.74
N SER A 216 -6.78 7.85 -22.52
CA SER A 216 -6.34 9.05 -21.81
C SER A 216 -4.99 9.46 -22.40
N SER A 217 -5.02 10.41 -23.34
CA SER A 217 -3.83 11.17 -23.72
C SER A 217 -3.48 12.11 -22.57
N ASP A 218 -2.59 11.68 -21.68
CA ASP A 218 -1.87 12.59 -20.80
C ASP A 218 -0.86 13.39 -21.61
N THR A 219 -1.37 14.43 -22.26
CA THR A 219 -0.63 15.66 -22.52
C THR A 219 -1.43 16.78 -21.90
N LEU A 220 -1.25 16.99 -20.60
CA LEU A 220 -1.56 18.28 -20.00
C LEU A 220 -0.58 19.30 -20.60
N ALA A 221 -1.01 19.96 -21.68
CA ALA A 221 -0.38 21.18 -22.14
C ALA A 221 -0.50 22.23 -21.01
N PRO A 222 0.52 23.08 -20.79
CA PRO A 222 0.45 24.13 -19.78
C PRO A 222 -0.71 25.06 -20.13
N VAL A 223 -1.69 25.18 -19.21
CA VAL A 223 -2.68 26.25 -19.25
C VAL A 223 -1.91 27.55 -19.09
N ALA A 224 -1.77 28.30 -20.18
CA ALA A 224 -1.28 29.66 -20.13
C ALA A 224 -2.29 30.49 -19.33
N SER A 225 -1.87 30.89 -18.12
CA SER A 225 -2.57 31.90 -17.33
C SER A 225 -2.54 33.22 -18.08
N SER A 226 -3.69 33.68 -18.60
CA SER A 226 -4.13 35.09 -18.63
C SER A 226 -5.47 35.19 -19.34
N ASP A 227 -6.57 35.35 -18.58
CA ASP A 227 -7.28 36.62 -18.57
C ASP A 227 -8.41 36.62 -17.51
N THR A 228 -8.18 37.44 -16.50
CA THR A 228 -9.12 38.20 -15.68
C THR A 228 -10.59 37.77 -15.68
N LEU A 229 -11.01 37.10 -14.61
CA LEU A 229 -12.37 37.21 -14.09
C LEU A 229 -12.28 37.84 -12.70
N ALA A 230 -12.74 39.08 -12.59
CA ALA A 230 -12.84 39.80 -11.34
C ALA A 230 -13.74 39.03 -10.35
N PRO A 231 -13.35 38.87 -9.07
CA PRO A 231 -14.24 38.28 -8.09
C PRO A 231 -15.30 39.30 -7.67
N ALA A 232 -16.56 39.03 -8.01
CA ALA A 232 -17.72 39.68 -7.41
C ALA A 232 -18.11 38.90 -6.14
N PHE A 233 -17.40 39.14 -5.04
CA PHE A 233 -17.87 38.82 -3.69
C PHE A 233 -17.48 39.97 -2.74
N PRO A 234 -18.42 40.53 -1.96
CA PRO A 234 -18.12 41.61 -1.04
C PRO A 234 -17.26 41.11 0.14
N ALA A 235 -16.28 41.92 0.51
CA ALA A 235 -15.40 41.68 1.65
C ALA A 235 -16.16 41.86 2.97
N GLU A 236 -16.43 40.76 3.67
CA GLU A 236 -16.77 40.80 5.09
C GLU A 236 -15.49 40.49 5.89
N THR A 237 -15.07 41.49 6.67
CA THR A 237 -13.85 41.46 7.49
C THR A 237 -14.11 40.67 8.76
N VAL A 238 -13.39 39.57 8.99
CA VAL A 238 -13.34 38.91 10.29
C VAL A 238 -11.91 39.03 10.83
N PRO A 239 -11.69 39.59 12.03
CA PRO A 239 -10.36 39.92 12.51
C PRO A 239 -9.59 38.68 12.97
N ALA A 240 -8.27 38.77 12.80
CA ALA A 240 -7.28 37.82 13.25
C ALA A 240 -7.31 37.64 14.78
N LEU A 241 -7.31 36.39 15.24
CA LEU A 241 -6.91 36.03 16.59
C LEU A 241 -5.63 35.22 16.51
N ASP A 242 -4.53 35.93 16.77
CA ASP A 242 -3.32 35.40 17.36
C ASP A 242 -3.67 34.59 18.62
N LEU A 243 -3.03 33.43 18.80
CA LEU A 243 -2.58 32.98 20.12
C LEU A 243 -1.58 31.81 19.97
N VAL A 244 -0.31 32.20 19.88
CA VAL A 244 0.80 31.43 20.46
C VAL A 244 0.73 31.60 21.98
N ARG A 245 0.70 30.50 22.74
CA ARG A 245 1.50 30.41 23.98
C ARG A 245 1.74 29.00 24.48
N VAL A 246 3.04 28.78 24.71
CA VAL A 246 3.70 27.77 25.53
C VAL A 246 3.42 28.01 27.03
N ALA A 247 3.23 26.94 27.79
CA ALA A 247 3.70 26.73 29.17
C ALA A 247 3.50 25.22 29.49
N SER A 248 4.59 24.47 29.69
CA SER A 248 5.08 24.01 31.01
C SER A 248 4.25 22.89 31.61
#